data_AF-A0A562LPX8-F1
#
_entry.id   AF-A0A562LPX8-F1
#
_cell.length_a   1.000
_cell.length_b   1.000
_cell.length_c   1.000
_cell.angle_alpha   90.00
_cell.angle_beta   90.00
_cell.angle_gamma   90.00
#
_symmetry.space_group_name_H-M   'P 1'
#
loop_
_entity.id
_entity.type
_entity.pdbx_description
1 polymer ?
#
loop_
_entity_poly.entity_id
_entity_poly.type
_entity_poly.pdbx_seq_one_letter_code
_entity_poly.pdbx_strand_id
1 'polypeptide(L)'
;MTSQLDKARAFRALHERPGAFIIPNPWDAGTAKLLAAMGFEALATTSLGVANMLGKGDVGLDLILANARTIVDASDLPVSVDLENCGAHEPKRAAEAIRRAAETGAVGGSIEDFSGDRDRPIYDFSRAVERVQAAVEAARALPIPFALTARAENFLHGRKEHRRHDPPPAGLRGCRRRRPLCAGPLRSRHDPDGGVLDQ
;
A
#
# COMPACT_ATOMS: atom_id res chain seq x y z
N MET A 1 2.47 -17.01 19.05
CA MET A 1 2.71 -16.41 17.73
C MET A 1 1.56 -16.75 16.83
N THR A 2 0.89 -15.73 16.31
CA THR A 2 -0.21 -15.88 15.35
C THR A 2 0.35 -16.26 13.99
N SER A 3 -0.25 -17.25 13.31
CA SER A 3 0.22 -17.65 11.99
C SER A 3 0.03 -16.53 10.95
N GLN A 4 0.84 -16.51 9.89
CA GLN A 4 0.69 -15.52 8.81
C GLN A 4 -0.70 -15.60 8.15
N LEU A 5 -1.24 -16.82 8.01
CA LEU A 5 -2.58 -17.03 7.47
C LEU A 5 -3.67 -16.42 8.36
N ASP A 6 -3.55 -16.57 9.68
CA ASP A 6 -4.50 -15.99 10.63
C ASP A 6 -4.41 -14.46 10.63
N LYS A 7 -3.19 -13.90 10.59
CA LYS A 7 -2.98 -12.45 10.40
C LYS A 7 -3.63 -11.95 9.10
N ALA A 8 -3.48 -12.68 8.00
CA ALA A 8 -4.05 -12.29 6.70
C ALA A 8 -5.59 -12.33 6.71
N ARG A 9 -6.18 -13.34 7.36
CA ARG A 9 -7.64 -13.43 7.56
C ARG A 9 -8.15 -12.29 8.43
N ALA A 10 -7.46 -11.98 9.53
CA ALA A 10 -7.81 -10.85 10.40
C ALA A 10 -7.73 -9.52 9.63
N PHE A 11 -6.66 -9.29 8.86
CA PHE A 11 -6.51 -8.08 8.07
C PHE A 11 -7.63 -7.92 7.04
N ARG A 12 -8.00 -9.00 6.35
CA ARG A 12 -9.13 -9.00 5.43
C ARG A 12 -10.45 -8.68 6.13
N ALA A 13 -10.69 -9.24 7.31
CA ALA A 13 -11.90 -8.97 8.09
C ALA A 13 -12.02 -7.49 8.49
N LEU A 14 -10.90 -6.80 8.78
CA LEU A 14 -10.89 -5.35 9.05
C LEU A 14 -11.42 -4.53 7.87
N HIS A 15 -11.21 -4.97 6.64
CA HIS A 15 -11.70 -4.28 5.44
C HIS A 15 -13.14 -4.66 5.06
N GLU A 16 -13.60 -5.84 5.48
CA GLU A 16 -14.94 -6.34 5.17
C GLU A 16 -15.99 -5.90 6.21
N ARG A 17 -15.56 -5.54 7.43
CA ARG A 17 -16.47 -5.10 8.50
C ARG A 17 -17.07 -3.71 8.22
N PRO A 18 -18.26 -3.40 8.78
CA PRO A 18 -18.83 -2.06 8.72
C PRO A 18 -17.93 -1.01 9.38
N GLY A 19 -17.94 0.20 8.83
CA GLY A 19 -17.20 1.34 9.37
C GLY A 19 -15.79 1.47 8.79
N ALA A 20 -14.98 2.33 9.42
CA ALA A 20 -13.57 2.53 9.09
C ALA A 20 -12.70 2.05 10.25
N PHE A 21 -11.45 1.72 9.96
CA PHE A 21 -10.43 1.43 10.96
C PHE A 21 -9.18 2.24 10.66
N ILE A 22 -8.34 2.41 11.68
CA ILE A 22 -7.09 3.17 11.57
C ILE A 22 -5.94 2.17 11.47
N ILE A 23 -5.03 2.44 10.53
CA ILE A 23 -3.80 1.67 10.31
C ILE A 23 -2.61 2.62 10.44
N PRO A 24 -1.96 2.70 11.63
CA PRO A 24 -0.85 3.61 11.83
C PRO A 24 0.44 3.09 11.18
N ASN A 25 1.40 4.01 11.01
CA ASN A 25 2.63 3.76 10.29
C ASN A 25 3.89 3.76 11.16
N PRO A 26 4.29 2.62 11.79
CA PRO A 26 5.59 2.53 12.46
C PRO A 26 6.74 2.53 11.44
N TRP A 27 7.90 3.00 11.90
CA TRP A 27 9.15 2.99 11.13
C TRP A 27 10.22 2.08 11.75
N ASP A 28 9.99 1.51 12.95
CA ASP A 28 10.87 0.56 13.62
C ASP A 28 10.10 -0.43 14.53
N ALA A 29 10.82 -1.37 15.17
CA ALA A 29 10.23 -2.34 16.09
C ALA A 29 9.64 -1.71 17.36
N GLY A 30 10.23 -0.62 17.85
CA GLY A 30 9.80 0.05 19.08
C GLY A 30 8.43 0.71 18.90
N THR A 31 8.29 1.51 17.85
CA THR A 31 7.04 2.13 17.44
C THR A 31 5.97 1.10 17.09
N ALA A 32 6.32 -0.02 16.44
CA ALA A 32 5.39 -1.11 16.19
C ALA A 32 4.81 -1.71 17.49
N LYS A 33 5.66 -1.96 18.49
CA LYS A 33 5.23 -2.46 19.81
C LYS A 33 4.35 -1.46 20.55
N LEU A 34 4.71 -0.18 20.52
CA LEU A 34 3.91 0.89 21.14
C LEU A 34 2.53 0.98 20.51
N LEU A 35 2.43 0.97 19.18
CA LEU A 35 1.15 1.01 18.47
C LEU A 35 0.31 -0.24 18.76
N ALA A 36 0.93 -1.43 18.81
CA ALA A 36 0.23 -2.64 19.21
C ALA A 36 -0.30 -2.55 20.65
N ALA A 37 0.48 -2.02 21.59
CA ALA A 37 0.07 -1.84 22.98
C ALA A 37 -1.05 -0.79 23.14
N MET A 38 -1.18 0.16 22.21
CA MET A 38 -2.29 1.12 22.16
C MET A 38 -3.59 0.52 21.59
N GLY A 39 -3.59 -0.75 21.17
CA GLY A 39 -4.79 -1.46 20.73
C GLY A 39 -5.14 -1.29 19.26
N PHE A 40 -4.22 -0.82 18.41
CA PHE A 40 -4.42 -0.85 16.96
C PHE A 40 -4.51 -2.30 16.47
N GLU A 41 -5.35 -2.53 15.45
CA GLU A 41 -5.64 -3.89 14.96
C GLU A 41 -4.78 -4.30 13.75
N ALA A 42 -4.04 -3.35 13.17
CA ALA A 42 -3.14 -3.55 12.04
C ALA A 42 -2.07 -2.46 11.98
N LEU A 43 -0.99 -2.70 11.25
CA LEU A 43 0.09 -1.73 11.00
C LEU A 43 0.37 -1.63 9.50
N ALA A 44 0.84 -0.48 9.04
CA ALA A 44 1.40 -0.34 7.70
C ALA A 44 2.80 0.27 7.75
N THR A 45 3.79 -0.28 7.07
CA THR A 45 5.12 0.34 7.06
C THR A 45 5.08 1.69 6.31
N THR A 46 6.11 2.51 6.49
CA THR A 46 6.28 3.77 5.74
C THR A 46 7.71 3.86 5.23
N SER A 47 7.91 3.89 3.91
CA SER A 47 9.26 3.97 3.35
C SER A 47 9.90 5.34 3.65
N LEU A 48 9.12 6.42 3.59
CA LEU A 48 9.55 7.76 4.00
C LEU A 48 10.00 7.81 5.46
N GLY A 49 9.30 7.12 6.37
CA GLY A 49 9.72 7.03 7.78
C GLY A 49 11.09 6.36 7.94
N VAL A 50 11.34 5.28 7.18
CA VAL A 50 12.65 4.61 7.16
C VAL A 50 13.73 5.50 6.54
N ALA A 51 13.44 6.19 5.44
CA ALA A 51 14.36 7.13 4.80
C ALA A 51 14.77 8.23 5.78
N ASN A 52 13.80 8.87 6.44
CA ASN A 52 14.03 9.93 7.41
C ASN A 52 14.84 9.46 8.62
N MET A 53 14.51 8.28 9.18
CA MET A 53 15.27 7.69 10.28
C MET A 53 16.75 7.51 9.95
N LEU A 54 17.07 7.22 8.69
CA LEU A 54 18.43 7.01 8.19
C LEU A 54 19.07 8.29 7.64
N GLY A 55 18.39 9.44 7.68
CA GLY A 55 18.87 10.70 7.09
C GLY A 55 18.99 10.65 5.57
N LYS A 56 18.17 9.84 4.89
CA LYS A 56 18.15 9.66 3.43
C LYS A 56 16.91 10.30 2.83
N GLY A 57 17.02 10.70 1.56
CA GLY A 57 15.86 11.16 0.78
C GLY A 57 15.00 10.03 0.20
N ASP A 58 15.57 8.82 0.09
CA ASP A 58 14.91 7.65 -0.49
C ASP A 58 15.57 6.34 0.02
N VAL A 59 14.86 5.21 -0.11
CA VAL A 59 15.32 3.87 0.28
C VAL A 59 14.95 2.82 -0.78
N GLY A 60 15.90 1.93 -1.09
CA GLY A 60 15.65 0.84 -2.03
C GLY A 60 14.77 -0.28 -1.43
N LEU A 61 14.15 -1.07 -2.31
CA LEU A 61 13.26 -2.18 -1.95
C LEU A 61 13.84 -3.15 -0.91
N ASP A 62 15.14 -3.48 -1.00
CA ASP A 62 15.76 -4.42 -0.06
C ASP A 62 15.73 -3.90 1.39
N LEU A 63 15.91 -2.59 1.56
CA LEU A 63 15.85 -1.93 2.86
C LEU A 63 14.41 -1.82 3.37
N ILE A 64 13.45 -1.53 2.48
CA ILE A 64 12.02 -1.56 2.79
C ILE A 64 11.61 -2.94 3.32
N LEU A 65 12.03 -4.01 2.64
CA LEU A 65 11.70 -5.38 3.04
C LEU A 65 12.39 -5.79 4.36
N ALA A 66 13.64 -5.38 4.57
CA ALA A 66 14.33 -5.59 5.84
C ALA A 66 13.63 -4.87 7.02
N ASN A 67 13.16 -3.64 6.79
CA ASN A 67 12.36 -2.91 7.78
C ASN A 67 11.00 -3.60 8.02
N ALA A 68 10.32 -4.03 6.97
CA ALA A 68 9.06 -4.75 7.08
C ALA A 68 9.19 -6.02 7.93
N ARG A 69 10.25 -6.81 7.71
CA ARG A 69 10.56 -7.99 8.56
C ARG A 69 10.70 -7.61 10.03
N THR A 70 11.45 -6.54 10.31
CA THR A 70 11.64 -6.03 11.67
C THR A 70 10.32 -5.64 12.35
N ILE A 71 9.39 -5.01 11.62
CA ILE A 71 8.07 -4.61 12.14
C ILE A 71 7.14 -5.83 12.30
N VAL A 72 7.14 -6.76 11.35
CA VAL A 72 6.38 -8.02 11.41
C VAL A 72 6.78 -8.85 12.62
N ASP A 73 8.09 -8.96 12.89
CA ASP A 73 8.63 -9.75 14.00
C ASP A 73 8.39 -9.07 15.36
N ALA A 74 8.08 -7.77 15.38
CA ALA A 74 7.87 -7.01 16.60
C ALA A 74 6.47 -7.18 17.23
N SER A 75 5.47 -7.67 16.48
CA SER A 75 4.09 -7.82 16.98
C SER A 75 3.30 -8.96 16.32
N ASP A 76 2.23 -9.41 16.97
CA ASP A 76 1.29 -10.38 16.40
C ASP A 76 0.24 -9.73 15.45
N LEU A 77 0.32 -8.42 15.21
CA LEU A 77 -0.60 -7.72 14.32
C LEU A 77 -0.32 -8.03 12.83
N PRO A 78 -1.35 -7.94 11.97
CA PRO A 78 -1.15 -7.92 10.52
C PRO A 78 -0.41 -6.65 10.08
N VAL A 79 0.54 -6.81 9.16
CA VAL A 79 1.34 -5.72 8.60
C VAL A 79 1.12 -5.62 7.09
N SER A 80 0.87 -4.41 6.60
CA SER A 80 0.89 -4.06 5.19
C SER A 80 2.17 -3.30 4.85
N VAL A 81 2.89 -3.69 3.80
CA VAL A 81 4.17 -3.05 3.44
C VAL A 81 3.96 -1.94 2.42
N ASP A 82 4.51 -0.76 2.68
CA ASP A 82 4.67 0.25 1.64
C ASP A 82 5.81 -0.14 0.70
N LEU A 83 5.47 -0.66 -0.49
CA LEU A 83 6.46 -1.11 -1.48
C LEU A 83 6.78 -0.05 -2.53
N GLU A 84 6.22 1.15 -2.42
CA GLU A 84 6.35 2.22 -3.40
C GLU A 84 6.03 1.71 -4.82
N ASN A 85 6.89 2.04 -5.80
CA ASN A 85 6.81 1.53 -7.15
C ASN A 85 7.43 0.11 -7.31
N CYS A 86 7.59 -0.62 -6.21
CA CYS A 86 8.24 -1.94 -6.15
C CYS A 86 9.73 -1.93 -6.54
N GLY A 87 10.40 -0.78 -6.50
CA GLY A 87 11.82 -0.63 -6.82
C GLY A 87 12.18 -0.95 -8.27
N ALA A 88 11.21 -0.99 -9.18
CA ALA A 88 11.40 -1.36 -10.57
C ALA A 88 10.24 -0.90 -11.45
N HIS A 89 10.47 -0.76 -12.76
CA HIS A 89 9.45 -0.33 -13.71
C HIS A 89 8.67 -1.51 -14.33
N GLU A 90 9.26 -2.70 -14.37
CA GLU A 90 8.72 -3.89 -15.04
C GLU A 90 7.63 -4.60 -14.22
N PRO A 91 6.50 -5.00 -14.85
CA PRO A 91 5.45 -5.76 -14.19
C PRO A 91 5.96 -7.04 -13.51
N LYS A 92 6.91 -7.75 -14.14
CA LYS A 92 7.52 -8.96 -13.55
C LYS A 92 8.24 -8.67 -12.23
N ARG A 93 8.89 -7.50 -12.12
CA ARG A 93 9.60 -7.07 -10.91
C ARG A 93 8.61 -6.60 -9.84
N ALA A 94 7.51 -5.95 -10.22
CA ALA A 94 6.40 -5.67 -9.31
C ALA A 94 5.83 -6.97 -8.69
N ALA A 95 5.60 -8.00 -9.52
CA ALA A 95 5.15 -9.31 -9.06
C ALA A 95 6.14 -9.97 -8.08
N GLU A 96 7.45 -9.81 -8.33
CA GLU A 96 8.51 -10.30 -7.44
C GLU A 96 8.52 -9.57 -6.10
N ALA A 97 8.34 -8.25 -6.09
CA ALA A 97 8.25 -7.48 -4.86
C ALA A 97 7.09 -7.95 -3.97
N ILE A 98 5.94 -8.32 -4.54
CA ILE A 98 4.81 -8.89 -3.78
C ILE A 98 5.20 -10.22 -3.12
N ARG A 99 5.87 -11.12 -3.84
CA ARG A 99 6.35 -12.39 -3.27
C ARG A 99 7.31 -12.16 -2.12
N ARG A 100 8.31 -11.30 -2.35
CA ARG A 100 9.32 -10.94 -1.34
C ARG A 100 8.70 -10.25 -0.12
N ALA A 101 7.67 -9.40 -0.32
CA ALA A 101 6.93 -8.80 0.78
C ALA A 101 6.22 -9.86 1.63
N ALA A 102 5.57 -10.86 1.00
CA ALA A 102 4.94 -11.96 1.72
C ALA A 102 5.96 -12.83 2.46
N GLU A 103 7.18 -13.04 1.93
CA GLU A 103 8.27 -13.75 2.61
C GLU A 103 8.72 -13.08 3.91
N THR A 104 8.53 -11.76 4.04
CA THR A 104 8.78 -11.05 5.31
C THR A 104 7.82 -11.47 6.42
N GLY A 105 6.68 -12.08 6.08
CA GLY A 105 5.57 -12.38 7.00
C GLY A 105 4.45 -11.33 6.95
N ALA A 106 4.60 -10.28 6.14
CA ALA A 106 3.54 -9.33 5.87
C ALA A 106 2.35 -9.98 5.17
N VAL A 107 1.18 -9.37 5.31
CA VAL A 107 -0.10 -9.90 4.80
C VAL A 107 -0.80 -8.94 3.84
N GLY A 108 -0.17 -7.81 3.56
CA GLY A 108 -0.59 -6.87 2.54
C GLY A 108 0.57 -6.01 2.05
N GLY A 109 0.30 -5.24 1.00
CA GLY A 109 1.26 -4.29 0.48
C GLY A 109 0.64 -3.33 -0.51
N SER A 110 1.26 -2.16 -0.67
CA SER A 110 0.90 -1.19 -1.69
C SER A 110 1.78 -1.33 -2.93
N ILE A 111 1.24 -0.91 -4.07
CA ILE A 111 2.01 -0.60 -5.28
C ILE A 111 1.51 0.73 -5.82
N GLU A 112 2.42 1.64 -6.16
CA GLU A 112 2.08 2.95 -6.71
C GLU A 112 2.43 3.10 -8.19
N ASP A 113 1.83 4.10 -8.82
CA ASP A 113 2.03 4.46 -10.22
C ASP A 113 3.00 5.65 -10.42
N PHE A 114 3.65 6.11 -9.34
CA PHE A 114 4.79 7.02 -9.44
C PHE A 114 6.00 6.29 -10.06
N SER A 115 6.61 6.91 -11.06
CA SER A 115 7.70 6.34 -11.84
C SER A 115 9.07 6.51 -11.19
N GLY A 116 9.23 7.43 -10.23
CA GLY A 116 10.54 7.88 -9.74
C GLY A 116 11.15 9.03 -10.57
N ASP A 117 10.60 9.30 -11.76
CA ASP A 117 11.06 10.35 -12.68
C ASP A 117 10.20 11.61 -12.51
N ARG A 118 10.79 12.72 -12.09
CA ARG A 118 10.08 13.99 -11.86
C ARG A 118 9.51 14.61 -13.14
N ASP A 119 10.11 14.34 -14.29
CA ASP A 119 9.66 14.87 -15.57
C ASP A 119 8.48 14.06 -16.13
N ARG A 120 8.44 12.77 -15.81
CA ARG A 120 7.32 11.86 -16.12
C ARG A 120 6.85 11.11 -14.88
N PRO A 121 6.22 11.82 -13.91
CA PRO A 121 6.00 11.28 -12.56
C PRO A 121 5.03 10.11 -12.53
N ILE A 122 4.01 10.07 -13.38
CA ILE A 122 3.04 8.98 -13.39
C ILE A 122 3.27 8.13 -14.62
N TYR A 123 3.30 6.80 -14.46
CA TYR A 123 3.32 5.87 -15.58
C TYR A 123 2.13 6.10 -16.52
N ASP A 124 2.29 5.73 -17.79
CA ASP A 124 1.16 5.60 -18.69
C ASP A 124 0.13 4.61 -18.13
N PHE A 125 -1.16 4.87 -18.35
CA PHE A 125 -2.24 4.10 -17.75
C PHE A 125 -2.13 2.59 -18.04
N SER A 126 -1.81 2.21 -19.28
CA SER A 126 -1.60 0.81 -19.65
C SER A 126 -0.47 0.17 -18.84
N ARG A 127 0.65 0.88 -18.66
CA ARG A 127 1.79 0.40 -17.89
C ARG A 127 1.46 0.27 -16.41
N ALA A 128 0.76 1.24 -15.82
CA ALA A 128 0.29 1.15 -14.43
C ALA A 128 -0.62 -0.07 -14.23
N VAL A 129 -1.56 -0.29 -15.16
CA VAL A 129 -2.46 -1.46 -15.14
C VAL A 129 -1.70 -2.77 -15.27
N GLU A 130 -0.73 -2.89 -16.19
CA GLU A 130 0.10 -4.09 -16.34
C GLU A 130 0.83 -4.44 -15.04
N ARG A 131 1.39 -3.43 -14.37
CA ARG A 131 2.11 -3.61 -13.10
C ARG A 131 1.18 -4.07 -11.98
N VAL A 132 0.02 -3.41 -11.84
CA VAL A 132 -1.00 -3.80 -10.85
C VAL A 132 -1.52 -5.21 -11.15
N GLN A 133 -1.74 -5.57 -12.41
CA GLN A 133 -2.20 -6.90 -12.79
C GLN A 133 -1.18 -7.98 -12.40
N ALA A 134 0.10 -7.77 -12.71
CA ALA A 134 1.16 -8.71 -12.32
C ALA A 134 1.28 -8.85 -10.79
N ALA A 135 1.12 -7.74 -10.05
CA ALA A 135 1.08 -7.76 -8.59
C ALA A 135 -0.15 -8.52 -8.05
N VAL A 136 -1.34 -8.35 -8.65
CA VAL A 136 -2.56 -9.09 -8.30
C VAL A 136 -2.40 -10.58 -8.55
N GLU A 137 -1.82 -10.97 -9.69
CA GLU A 137 -1.56 -12.37 -10.03
C GLU A 137 -0.60 -13.01 -9.02
N ALA A 138 0.49 -12.32 -8.66
CA ALA A 138 1.39 -12.78 -7.62
C ALA A 138 0.70 -12.91 -6.25
N ALA A 139 -0.06 -11.90 -5.83
CA ALA A 139 -0.79 -11.92 -4.56
C ALA A 139 -1.78 -13.09 -4.46
N ARG A 140 -2.46 -13.43 -5.57
CA ARG A 140 -3.40 -14.56 -5.64
C ARG A 140 -2.73 -15.93 -5.63
N ALA A 141 -1.48 -16.01 -6.05
CA ALA A 141 -0.72 -17.26 -6.05
C ALA A 141 -0.12 -17.60 -4.67
N LEU A 142 -0.17 -16.68 -3.72
CA LEU A 142 0.32 -16.91 -2.36
C LEU A 142 -0.61 -17.86 -1.57
N PRO A 143 -0.08 -18.59 -0.56
CA PRO A 143 -0.87 -19.49 0.28
C PRO A 143 -1.76 -18.75 1.30
N ILE A 144 -1.79 -17.41 1.27
CA ILE A 144 -2.55 -16.54 2.17
C ILE A 144 -3.36 -15.52 1.35
N PRO A 145 -4.47 -14.99 1.88
CA PRO A 145 -5.19 -13.87 1.26
C PRO A 145 -4.41 -12.56 1.44
N PHE A 146 -3.40 -12.33 0.60
CA PHE A 146 -2.59 -11.12 0.63
C PHE A 146 -3.38 -9.91 0.11
N ALA A 147 -3.49 -8.85 0.93
CA ALA A 147 -4.22 -7.64 0.58
C ALA A 147 -3.35 -6.67 -0.23
N LEU A 148 -3.68 -6.49 -1.51
CA LEU A 148 -2.96 -5.55 -2.39
C LEU A 148 -3.71 -4.21 -2.51
N THR A 149 -3.00 -3.11 -2.24
CA THR A 149 -3.49 -1.73 -2.39
C THR A 149 -2.83 -1.09 -3.61
N ALA A 150 -3.61 -0.74 -4.62
CA ALA A 150 -3.10 0.05 -5.76
C ALA A 150 -3.24 1.54 -5.44
N ARG A 151 -2.12 2.26 -5.40
CA ARG A 151 -2.05 3.70 -5.14
C ARG A 151 -1.92 4.46 -6.46
N ALA A 152 -2.65 5.57 -6.57
CA ALA A 152 -2.58 6.48 -7.71
C ALA A 152 -2.07 7.84 -7.21
N GLU A 153 -0.88 8.23 -7.64
CA GLU A 153 -0.11 9.35 -7.11
C GLU A 153 -0.36 10.66 -7.88
N ASN A 154 -1.32 10.67 -8.81
CA ASN A 154 -1.67 11.82 -9.64
C ASN A 154 -1.78 13.13 -8.83
N PHE A 155 -2.48 13.10 -7.70
CA PHE A 155 -2.69 14.28 -6.87
C PHE A 155 -1.42 14.75 -6.14
N LEU A 156 -0.53 13.83 -5.75
CA LEU A 156 0.77 14.19 -5.14
C LEU A 156 1.70 14.85 -6.17
N HIS A 157 1.52 14.53 -7.45
CA HIS A 157 2.32 15.07 -8.56
C HIS A 157 1.58 16.10 -9.43
N GLY A 158 0.61 16.80 -8.85
CA GLY A 158 -0.05 17.96 -9.48
C GLY A 158 -0.97 17.64 -10.66
N ARG A 159 -1.22 16.37 -10.98
CA ARG A 159 -2.13 15.94 -12.04
C ARG A 159 -3.55 15.84 -11.48
N LYS A 160 -4.33 16.91 -11.63
CA LYS A 160 -5.73 17.01 -11.15
C LYS A 160 -6.76 16.36 -12.07
N GLU A 161 -6.35 15.88 -13.25
CA GLU A 161 -7.25 15.32 -14.25
C GLU A 161 -7.48 13.81 -14.06
N HIS A 162 -8.73 13.42 -13.77
CA HIS A 162 -9.20 12.06 -14.04
C HIS A 162 -9.65 11.99 -15.51
N ARG A 163 -8.72 11.70 -16.43
CA ARG A 163 -9.16 11.33 -17.79
C ARG A 163 -9.94 10.01 -17.67
N ARG A 164 -11.23 10.05 -17.99
CA ARG A 164 -12.03 8.83 -18.17
C ARG A 164 -11.45 8.10 -19.37
N HIS A 165 -10.58 7.11 -19.12
CA HIS A 165 -10.11 6.22 -20.16
C HIS A 165 -11.25 5.27 -20.57
N ASP A 166 -11.28 4.93 -21.86
CA ASP A 166 -12.19 3.92 -22.39
C ASP A 166 -12.11 2.63 -21.57
N PRO A 167 -13.23 1.88 -21.45
CA PRO A 167 -13.23 0.63 -20.73
C PRO A 167 -12.17 -0.31 -21.33
N PRO A 168 -11.36 -0.98 -20.50
CA PRO A 168 -10.34 -1.87 -21.01
C PRO A 168 -10.99 -3.04 -21.80
N PRO A 169 -10.26 -3.67 -22.74
CA PRO A 169 -10.77 -4.76 -23.57
C PRO A 169 -11.38 -5.90 -22.73
N ALA A 170 -12.28 -6.69 -23.32
CA ALA A 170 -13.23 -7.55 -22.60
C ALA A 170 -12.63 -8.50 -21.53
N GLY A 171 -11.37 -8.93 -21.70
CA GLY A 171 -10.64 -9.75 -20.71
C GLY A 171 -10.32 -9.06 -19.38
N LEU A 172 -10.39 -7.71 -19.31
CA LEU A 172 -10.13 -6.91 -18.11
C LEU A 172 -11.41 -6.48 -17.38
N ARG A 173 -12.60 -6.80 -17.92
CA ARG A 173 -13.90 -6.51 -17.25
C ARG A 173 -14.09 -7.30 -15.95
N GLY A 174 -13.38 -8.42 -15.78
CA GLY A 174 -13.35 -9.19 -14.53
C GLY A 174 -12.78 -8.42 -13.34
N CYS A 175 -11.93 -7.43 -13.59
CA CYS A 175 -11.31 -6.61 -12.55
C CYS A 175 -12.22 -5.45 -12.06
N ARG A 176 -13.26 -5.07 -12.82
CA ARG A 176 -14.23 -4.04 -12.41
C ARG A 176 -15.38 -4.58 -11.54
N ARG A 177 -15.62 -5.89 -11.52
CA ARG A 177 -16.71 -6.49 -10.72
C ARG A 177 -16.34 -6.75 -9.25
N ARG A 178 -15.11 -6.51 -8.84
CA ARG A 178 -14.69 -6.53 -7.43
C ARG A 178 -13.79 -5.33 -7.20
N ARG A 179 -14.28 -4.36 -6.43
CA ARG A 179 -13.54 -3.16 -6.04
C ARG A 179 -12.12 -3.56 -5.58
N PRO A 180 -11.05 -2.84 -5.94
CA PRO A 180 -9.82 -2.93 -5.16
C PRO A 180 -10.17 -2.61 -3.70
N LEU A 181 -9.74 -3.48 -2.78
CA LEU A 181 -10.15 -3.40 -1.37
C LEU A 181 -9.72 -2.09 -0.68
N CYS A 182 -8.75 -1.37 -1.22
CA CYS A 182 -8.40 -0.01 -0.81
C CYS A 182 -7.99 0.81 -2.04
N ALA A 183 -8.80 1.79 -2.39
CA ALA A 183 -8.40 2.92 -3.23
C ALA A 183 -9.02 4.16 -2.60
N GLY A 184 -8.22 4.94 -1.87
CA GLY A 184 -8.63 6.21 -1.29
C GLY A 184 -7.71 7.30 -1.80
N PRO A 185 -8.20 8.36 -2.47
CA PRO A 185 -7.40 9.56 -2.66
C PRO A 185 -7.23 10.26 -1.31
N LEU A 186 -6.00 10.66 -0.98
CA LEU A 186 -5.71 11.62 0.08
C LEU A 186 -6.41 12.95 -0.28
N ARG A 187 -7.63 13.14 0.19
CA ARG A 187 -8.33 14.43 0.08
C ARG A 187 -7.79 15.36 1.17
N SER A 188 -7.00 16.35 0.78
CA SER A 188 -6.85 17.57 1.58
C SER A 188 -8.23 18.22 1.73
N ARG A 189 -8.75 18.32 2.95
CA ARG A 189 -9.94 19.13 3.22
C ARG A 189 -9.53 20.60 3.07
N HIS A 190 -9.96 21.25 2.00
CA HIS A 190 -10.05 22.69 1.97
C HIS A 190 -11.50 23.05 2.29
N ASP A 191 -11.68 23.77 3.40
CA ASP A 191 -12.93 24.42 3.75
C ASP A 191 -13.07 25.67 2.86
N PRO A 192 -14.11 25.79 2.01
CA PRO A 192 -14.31 26.96 1.17
C PRO A 192 -15.01 28.11 1.89
N ASP A 193 -15.59 27.89 3.08
CA ASP A 193 -16.39 28.90 3.77
C ASP A 193 -15.77 29.24 5.11
N GLY A 194 -14.89 30.25 5.09
CA GLY A 194 -14.44 30.95 6.29
C GLY A 194 -15.62 31.58 7.02
N GLY A 195 -16.22 30.84 7.95
CA GLY A 195 -17.30 31.28 8.81
C GLY A 195 -16.90 31.14 10.28
N VAL A 196 -16.57 32.28 10.91
CA VAL A 196 -16.53 32.40 12.36
C VAL A 196 -17.96 32.33 12.87
N LEU A 197 -18.30 31.38 13.75
CA LEU A 197 -19.43 31.52 14.64
C LEU A 197 -19.06 31.06 16.06
N ASP A 198 -19.25 32.03 16.93
CA ASP A 198 -19.09 32.12 18.38
C ASP A 198 -20.14 31.25 19.10
N GLN A 199 -19.68 30.36 19.98
CA GLN A 199 -20.18 29.99 21.33
C GLN A 199 -19.61 28.63 21.78
#